data_AF-A0A7W9HF41-F1
#
_entry.id   AF-A0A7W9HF41-F1
#
_cell.length_a   1.000
_cell.length_b   1.000
_cell.length_c   1.000
_cell.angle_alpha   90.00
_cell.angle_beta   90.00
_cell.angle_gamma   90.00
#
_symmetry.space_group_name_H-M   'P 1'
#
loop_
_entity.id
_entity.type
_entity.pdbx_description
1 polymer ?
#
loop_
_entity_poly.entity_id
_entity_poly.type
_entity_poly.pdbx_seq_one_letter_code
_entity_poly.pdbx_strand_id
1 'polypeptide(L)'
;MAGATSTTLYAIDSGHGTLVTQGTRAGVTPVVSPNTGRLFTVGRLGVHIGRTNGFDIAPDGAALVASGARVCRIDLETGRVRLVGLVPGSVVGLAFRR
;
A
#
# COMPACT_ATOMS: atom_id res chain seq x y z
N MET A 1 15.69 -20.80 -15.04
CA MET A 1 15.48 -19.39 -14.66
C MET A 1 15.39 -19.34 -13.14
N ALA A 2 16.28 -18.60 -12.47
CA ALA A 2 16.20 -18.41 -11.03
C ALA A 2 14.96 -17.56 -10.74
N GLY A 3 13.89 -18.19 -10.24
CA GLY A 3 12.71 -17.47 -9.80
C GLY A 3 13.09 -16.64 -8.59
N ALA A 4 13.27 -15.34 -8.77
CA ALA A 4 13.13 -14.42 -7.65
C ALA A 4 11.76 -14.75 -7.03
N THR A 5 11.73 -15.04 -5.73
CA THR A 5 10.47 -15.09 -4.97
C THR A 5 9.68 -13.85 -5.35
N SER A 6 8.53 -14.03 -6.00
CA SER A 6 7.79 -12.91 -6.58
C SER A 6 7.31 -12.00 -5.47
N THR A 7 7.91 -10.81 -5.37
CA THR A 7 7.49 -9.78 -4.43
C THR A 7 6.37 -8.96 -5.09
N THR A 8 5.28 -8.76 -4.38
CA THR A 8 4.29 -7.75 -4.77
C THR A 8 4.66 -6.42 -4.13
N LEU A 9 4.94 -5.40 -4.95
CA LEU A 9 5.13 -4.03 -4.45
C LEU A 9 3.79 -3.30 -4.49
N TYR A 10 3.45 -2.65 -3.38
CA TYR A 10 2.25 -1.84 -3.25
C TYR A 10 2.63 -0.36 -3.12
N ALA A 11 1.78 0.51 -3.64
CA ALA A 11 1.88 1.95 -3.46
C ALA A 11 0.50 2.58 -3.32
N ILE A 12 0.48 3.82 -2.85
CA ILE A 12 -0.72 4.66 -2.79
C ILE A 12 -0.64 5.68 -3.90
N ASP A 13 -1.61 5.63 -4.81
CA ASP A 13 -1.85 6.72 -5.74
C ASP A 13 -2.79 7.73 -5.06
N SER A 14 -2.21 8.78 -4.47
CA SER A 14 -2.94 9.83 -3.76
C SER A 14 -3.68 10.78 -4.71
N GLY A 15 -3.28 10.86 -5.99
CA GLY A 15 -3.97 11.65 -7.01
C GLY A 15 -5.32 11.03 -7.37
N HIS A 16 -5.37 9.71 -7.50
CA HIS A 16 -6.58 8.97 -7.82
C HIS A 16 -7.30 8.37 -6.60
N GLY A 17 -6.67 8.40 -5.42
CA GLY A 17 -7.21 7.79 -4.20
C GLY A 17 -7.36 6.28 -4.33
N THR A 18 -6.33 5.61 -4.84
CA THR A 18 -6.33 4.15 -5.06
C THR A 18 -5.12 3.47 -4.44
N LEU A 19 -5.30 2.20 -4.03
CA LEU A 19 -4.21 1.27 -3.83
C LEU A 19 -3.81 0.71 -5.20
N VAL A 20 -2.52 0.68 -5.46
CA VAL A 20 -1.95 0.13 -6.70
C VAL A 20 -0.86 -0.89 -6.38
N THR A 21 -0.60 -1.81 -7.30
CA THR A 21 0.66 -2.56 -7.34
C THR A 21 1.59 -1.96 -8.39
N GLN A 22 2.90 -2.02 -8.15
CA GLN A 22 3.91 -1.73 -9.17
C GLN A 22 4.40 -3.05 -9.78
N GLY A 23 4.07 -3.28 -11.04
CA GLY A 23 4.09 -4.61 -11.64
C GLY A 23 2.84 -5.43 -11.31
N THR A 24 2.74 -6.63 -11.87
CA THR A 24 1.65 -7.57 -11.53
C THR A 24 1.93 -8.22 -10.19
N ARG A 25 0.85 -8.58 -9.48
CA ARG A 25 0.92 -9.34 -8.24
C ARG A 25 1.59 -10.69 -8.44
N ALA A 26 2.22 -11.20 -7.38
CA ALA A 26 2.76 -12.55 -7.36
C ALA A 26 1.69 -13.58 -7.76
N GLY A 27 2.07 -14.49 -8.67
CA GLY A 27 1.16 -15.52 -9.19
C GLY A 27 0.23 -15.08 -10.33
N VAL A 28 0.20 -13.78 -10.70
CA VAL A 28 -0.60 -13.30 -11.84
C VAL A 28 0.20 -13.39 -13.14
N THR A 29 -0.44 -13.90 -14.21
CA THR A 29 0.13 -14.01 -15.56
C THR A 29 -0.67 -13.15 -16.55
N PRO A 30 -0.02 -12.39 -17.46
CA PRO A 30 1.42 -12.29 -17.66
C PRO A 30 2.14 -11.54 -16.53
N VAL A 31 3.38 -11.94 -16.24
CA VAL A 31 4.20 -11.26 -15.22
C VAL A 31 4.72 -9.93 -15.77
N VAL A 32 4.47 -8.84 -15.04
CA VAL A 32 5.07 -7.53 -15.29
C VAL A 32 6.00 -7.19 -14.12
N SER A 33 7.30 -7.09 -14.39
CA SER A 33 8.31 -6.77 -13.38
C SER A 33 8.02 -5.42 -12.71
N PRO A 34 8.14 -5.32 -11.37
CA PRO A 34 8.03 -4.04 -10.67
C PRO A 34 9.03 -2.97 -11.15
N ASN A 35 10.19 -3.38 -11.67
CA ASN A 35 11.21 -2.45 -12.19
C ASN A 35 10.77 -1.69 -13.45
N THR A 36 9.66 -2.08 -14.07
CA THR A 36 9.06 -1.32 -15.18
C THR A 36 8.38 -0.03 -14.72
N GLY A 37 8.13 0.12 -13.41
CA GLY A 37 7.38 1.26 -12.86
C GLY A 37 5.90 1.28 -13.23
N ARG A 38 5.39 0.27 -13.96
CA ARG A 38 3.98 0.21 -14.38
C ARG A 38 3.08 -0.02 -13.18
N LEU A 39 2.05 0.80 -13.03
CA LEU A 39 1.08 0.70 -11.94
C LEU A 39 -0.18 -0.04 -12.40
N PHE A 40 -0.72 -0.88 -11.52
CA PHE A 40 -1.98 -1.58 -11.72
C PHE A 40 -2.91 -1.31 -10.53
N THR A 41 -4.11 -0.82 -10.80
CA THR A 41 -5.08 -0.50 -9.75
C THR A 41 -5.59 -1.77 -9.07
N VAL A 42 -5.49 -1.80 -7.74
CA VAL A 42 -6.12 -2.82 -6.89
C VAL A 42 -7.54 -2.41 -6.55
N GLY A 43 -7.71 -1.17 -6.07
CA GLY A 43 -9.03 -0.63 -5.74
C GLY A 43 -8.99 0.74 -5.11
N ARG A 44 -10.17 1.34 -4.93
CA ARG A 44 -10.32 2.67 -4.32
C ARG A 44 -10.11 2.60 -2.82
N LEU A 45 -9.43 3.60 -2.27
CA LEU A 45 -9.19 3.71 -0.82
C LEU A 45 -10.49 3.90 -0.03
N GLY A 46 -11.51 4.49 -0.66
CA GLY A 46 -12.81 4.76 -0.02
C GLY A 46 -12.81 5.93 0.97
N VAL A 47 -11.64 6.49 1.26
CA VAL A 47 -11.44 7.71 2.05
C VAL A 47 -10.42 8.59 1.37
N HIS A 48 -10.49 9.91 1.61
CA HIS A 48 -9.46 10.82 1.12
C HIS A 48 -8.18 10.64 1.94
N ILE A 49 -7.17 10.05 1.30
CA ILE A 49 -5.78 10.01 1.79
C ILE A 49 -5.05 11.12 1.04
N GLY A 50 -4.73 12.21 1.75
CA GLY A 50 -3.98 13.33 1.20
C GLY A 50 -2.49 12.99 1.08
N ARG A 51 -1.62 13.79 1.72
CA ARG A 51 -0.21 13.38 1.86
C ARG A 51 -0.14 12.13 2.76
N THR A 52 0.41 11.06 2.21
CA THR A 52 0.81 9.87 2.96
C THR A 52 2.17 10.12 3.60
N ASN A 53 2.23 10.01 4.92
CA ASN A 53 3.46 10.22 5.69
C ASN A 53 4.05 8.89 6.21
N GLY A 54 3.65 7.77 5.60
CA GLY A 54 4.10 6.43 5.92
C GLY A 54 3.15 5.38 5.35
N PHE A 55 3.70 4.32 4.78
CA PHE A 55 2.98 3.13 4.36
C PHE A 55 3.88 1.93 4.60
N ASP A 56 3.44 0.99 5.43
CA ASP A 56 4.22 -0.20 5.75
C ASP A 56 3.35 -1.45 5.77
N ILE A 57 3.97 -2.57 5.41
CA ILE A 57 3.34 -3.88 5.30
C ILE A 57 4.16 -4.86 6.14
N ALA A 58 3.53 -5.44 7.15
CA ALA A 58 4.12 -6.49 7.97
C ALA A 58 4.24 -7.82 7.20
N PRO A 59 5.11 -8.74 7.63
CA PRO A 59 5.29 -10.04 6.96
C PRO A 59 4.02 -10.89 6.84
N ASP A 60 3.04 -10.69 7.71
CA ASP A 60 1.74 -11.36 7.69
C ASP A 60 0.72 -10.70 6.73
N GLY A 61 1.12 -9.65 6.00
CA GLY A 61 0.27 -8.91 5.08
C GLY A 61 -0.56 -7.80 5.73
N ALA A 62 -0.41 -7.53 7.03
CA ALA A 62 -1.03 -6.38 7.66
C ALA A 62 -0.44 -5.08 7.11
N ALA A 63 -1.30 -4.20 6.57
CA ALA A 63 -0.86 -2.94 5.96
C ALA A 63 -1.43 -1.72 6.69
N LEU A 64 -0.57 -0.75 7.00
CA LEU A 64 -0.93 0.52 7.63
C LEU A 64 -0.45 1.70 6.80
N VAL A 65 -1.29 2.72 6.69
CA VAL A 65 -0.96 4.01 6.09
C VAL A 65 -1.20 5.14 7.09
N ALA A 66 -0.33 6.13 7.08
CA ALA A 66 -0.48 7.34 7.86
C ALA A 66 -0.83 8.53 6.94
N SER A 67 -1.84 9.32 7.32
CA SER A 67 -2.20 10.56 6.62
C SER A 67 -2.57 11.65 7.63
N GLY A 68 -1.70 12.65 7.77
CA GLY A 68 -1.79 13.64 8.85
C GLY A 68 -1.72 12.98 10.22
N ALA A 69 -2.75 13.17 11.04
CA ALA A 69 -2.89 12.55 12.36
C ALA A 69 -3.51 11.13 12.33
N ARG A 70 -3.99 10.67 11.16
CA ARG A 70 -4.71 9.41 11.04
C ARG A 70 -3.75 8.26 10.78
N VAL A 71 -3.92 7.18 11.53
CA VAL A 71 -3.37 5.86 11.22
C VAL A 71 -4.51 4.98 10.74
N CYS A 72 -4.40 4.46 9.53
CA CYS A 72 -5.44 3.69 8.87
C CYS A 72 -4.91 2.32 8.44
N ARG A 73 -5.77 1.31 8.47
CA ARG A 73 -5.48 -0.02 7.92
C ARG A 73 -5.97 -0.08 6.48
N ILE A 74 -5.16 -0.69 5.62
CA ILE A 74 -5.51 -0.96 4.22
C ILE A 74 -5.71 -2.46 4.05
N ASP A 75 -6.78 -2.83 3.36
CA ASP A 75 -6.97 -4.17 2.83
C ASP A 75 -6.23 -4.29 1.48
N LEU A 76 -5.23 -5.16 1.39
CA LEU A 76 -4.35 -5.29 0.21
C LEU A 76 -5.00 -6.01 -0.98
N GLU A 77 -6.17 -6.61 -0.79
CA GLU A 77 -6.96 -7.27 -1.85
C GLU A 77 -7.90 -6.29 -2.54
N THR A 78 -8.53 -5.42 -1.74
CA THR A 78 -9.62 -4.54 -2.20
C THR A 78 -9.22 -3.07 -2.29
N GLY A 79 -8.10 -2.69 -1.66
CA GLY A 79 -7.67 -1.31 -1.49
C GLY A 79 -8.45 -0.53 -0.43
N ARG A 80 -9.47 -1.11 0.21
CA ARG A 80 -10.31 -0.36 1.16
C ARG A 80 -9.54 0.04 2.42
N VAL A 81 -9.76 1.28 2.84
CA VAL A 81 -9.13 1.86 4.03
C VAL A 81 -10.14 1.99 5.16
N ARG A 82 -9.70 1.66 6.38
CA ARG A 82 -10.44 1.96 7.62
C ARG A 82 -9.55 2.66 8.64
N LEU A 83 -10.10 3.61 9.37
CA LEU A 83 -9.39 4.27 10.47
C LEU A 83 -9.09 3.26 11.58
N VAL A 84 -7.85 3.26 12.08
CA VAL A 84 -7.44 2.49 13.25
C VAL A 84 -7.38 3.42 14.47
N GLY A 85 -6.84 4.63 14.29
CA GLY A 85 -6.76 5.60 15.36
C GLY A 85 -6.20 6.94 14.93
N LEU A 86 -6.19 7.87 15.87
CA LEU A 86 -5.58 9.18 15.75
C LEU A 86 -4.36 9.26 16.65
N VAL A 87 -3.32 9.93 16.18
CA VAL A 87 -2.15 10.29 17.01
C VAL A 87 -2.15 11.80 17.28
N PRO A 88 -1.56 12.26 18.40
CA PRO A 88 -1.27 13.67 18.58
C PRO A 88 -0.32 14.20 17.51
N GLY A 89 -0.64 15.33 16.89
CA GLY A 89 0.19 15.93 15.84
C GLY A 89 0.14 15.18 14.51
N SER A 90 1.13 15.43 13.65
CA SER A 90 1.24 14.77 12.34
C SER A 90 2.24 13.63 12.38
N VAL A 91 1.86 12.47 11.83
CA VAL A 91 2.78 11.36 11.60
C VAL A 91 3.82 11.79 10.57
N VAL A 92 5.10 11.47 10.81
CA VAL A 92 6.21 11.70 9.86
C VAL A 92 6.78 10.40 9.28
N GLY A 93 6.44 9.26 9.88
CA GLY A 93 6.83 7.92 9.46
C GLY A 93 5.99 6.88 10.18
N LEU A 94 5.78 5.73 9.54
CA LEU A 94 5.12 4.58 10.15
C LEU A 94 5.87 3.33 9.73
N ALA A 95 6.14 2.46 10.70
CA ALA A 95 6.67 1.13 10.46
C ALA A 95 6.07 0.15 11.47
N PHE A 96 5.83 -1.08 11.02
CA PHE A 96 5.68 -2.21 11.92
C PHE A 96 7.06 -2.54 12.51
N ARG A 97 7.08 -2.84 13.81
CA ARG A 97 8.28 -3.43 14.42
C ARG A 97 8.55 -4.79 13.78
N ARG A 98 9.83 -5.09 13.56
CA ARG A 98 10.29 -6.40 13.08
C ARG A 98 10.64 -7.30 14.24
#